data_AF-A0AAJ7IR74-F1
#
_entry.id   AF-A0AAJ7IR74-F1
#
_cell.length_a   1.000
_cell.length_b   1.000
_cell.length_c   1.000
_cell.angle_alpha   90.00
_cell.angle_beta   90.00
_cell.angle_gamma   90.00
#
_symmetry.space_group_name_H-M   'P 1'
#
loop_
_entity.id
_entity.type
_entity.pdbx_description
1 polymer ?
#
loop_
_entity_poly.entity_id
_entity_poly.type
_entity_poly.pdbx_seq_one_letter_code
_entity_poly.pdbx_strand_id
1 'polypeptide(L)'
;MILVKLHFCWIKEDYYKKSFEHMKIDWSKLEKNEEVSLLKQSYDECIFYYKLLFAMTYVPSVFLIVLQFAPKIADIIVPLNESRHNELILSIEYFIDTDKYFYPIAIHVSLIALLLSTAMCTVDLLNWIIQLHMEGMFHLLGYLMEHLFDKPEDMNNKIDLNAVYYRRVVHIIDLHERNL
;
A
#
# COMPACT_ATOMS: atom_id res chain seq x y z
N MET A 1 5.44 15.99 -9.22
CA MET A 1 4.67 15.15 -8.27
C MET A 1 5.47 13.93 -7.79
N ILE A 2 6.01 13.09 -8.69
CA ILE A 2 6.77 11.87 -8.33
C ILE A 2 8.03 12.15 -7.51
N LEU A 3 8.88 13.06 -7.99
CA LEU A 3 10.12 13.46 -7.30
C LEU A 3 9.84 14.01 -5.90
N VAL A 4 8.73 14.75 -5.73
CA VAL A 4 8.31 15.28 -4.42
C VAL A 4 7.96 14.14 -3.47
N LYS A 5 7.19 13.13 -3.92
CA LYS A 5 6.86 11.95 -3.10
C LYS A 5 8.11 11.15 -2.73
N LEU A 6 9.05 10.96 -3.67
CA LEU A 6 10.31 10.25 -3.40
C LEU A 6 11.19 11.01 -2.41
N HIS A 7 11.37 12.31 -2.59
CA HIS A 7 12.10 13.15 -1.63
C HIS A 7 11.44 13.15 -0.25
N PHE A 8 10.12 13.24 -0.20
CA PHE A 8 9.37 13.17 1.04
C PHE A 8 9.53 11.81 1.73
N CYS A 9 9.55 10.71 0.95
CA CYS A 9 9.79 9.38 1.46
C CYS A 9 11.18 9.26 2.09
N TRP A 10 12.19 9.84 1.44
CA TRP A 10 13.56 9.88 1.96
C TRP A 10 13.67 10.72 3.24
N ILE A 11 13.03 11.89 3.28
CA ILE A 11 12.98 12.73 4.49
C ILE A 11 12.26 12.00 5.65
N LYS A 12 11.25 11.18 5.34
CA LYS A 12 10.48 10.41 6.33
C LYS A 12 11.01 9.00 6.59
N GLU A 13 12.24 8.68 6.17
CA GLU A 13 12.79 7.33 6.33
C GLU A 13 12.71 6.82 7.77
N ASP A 14 13.12 7.65 8.75
CA ASP A 14 13.07 7.30 10.16
C ASP A 14 11.63 7.11 10.68
N TYR A 15 10.68 7.89 10.16
CA TYR A 15 9.27 7.73 10.48
C TYR A 15 8.73 6.38 10.01
N TYR A 16 9.03 5.96 8.78
CA TYR A 16 8.61 4.65 8.28
C TYR A 16 9.25 3.52 9.09
N LYS A 17 10.57 3.59 9.34
CA LYS A 17 11.26 2.58 10.16
C LYS A 17 10.63 2.45 11.55
N LYS A 18 10.39 3.58 12.22
CA LYS A 18 9.76 3.60 13.55
C LYS A 18 8.34 3.02 13.49
N SER A 19 7.56 3.38 12.47
CA SER A 19 6.19 2.88 12.30
C SER A 19 6.18 1.36 12.09
N PHE A 20 7.07 0.80 11.27
CA PHE A 20 7.17 -0.65 11.07
C PHE A 20 7.63 -1.39 12.31
N GLU A 21 8.57 -0.84 13.08
CA GLU A 21 8.97 -1.44 14.36
C GLU A 21 7.82 -1.39 15.38
N HIS A 22 7.06 -0.30 15.43
CA HIS A 22 5.85 -0.22 16.27
C HIS A 22 4.85 -1.30 15.88
N MET A 23 4.48 -1.39 14.59
CA MET A 23 3.57 -2.41 14.08
C MET A 23 4.03 -3.83 14.44
N LYS A 24 5.32 -4.11 14.29
CA LYS A 24 5.91 -5.42 14.62
C LYS A 24 5.77 -5.74 16.11
N ILE A 25 5.99 -4.75 16.98
CA ILE A 25 5.81 -4.91 18.42
C ILE A 25 4.32 -5.14 18.74
N ASP A 26 3.40 -4.40 18.12
CA ASP A 26 1.96 -4.62 18.28
C ASP A 26 1.58 -6.05 17.93
N TRP A 27 1.97 -6.52 16.75
CA TRP A 27 1.73 -7.91 16.35
C TRP A 27 2.31 -8.95 17.32
N SER A 28 3.46 -8.66 17.94
CA SER A 28 4.07 -9.58 18.91
C SER A 28 3.36 -9.63 20.28
N LYS A 29 2.60 -8.57 20.62
CA LYS A 29 1.91 -8.42 21.91
C LYS A 29 0.44 -8.85 21.86
N LEU A 30 -0.13 -9.06 20.68
CA LEU A 30 -1.50 -9.60 20.54
C LEU A 30 -1.49 -11.08 20.92
N GLU A 31 -2.02 -11.39 22.10
CA GLU A 31 -2.00 -12.75 22.66
C GLU A 31 -3.28 -13.53 22.32
N LYS A 32 -4.42 -12.85 22.22
CA LYS A 32 -5.72 -13.53 22.00
C LYS A 32 -6.04 -13.67 20.52
N ASN A 33 -6.60 -14.83 20.17
CA ASN A 33 -7.07 -15.11 18.81
C ASN A 33 -8.10 -14.08 18.32
N GLU A 34 -8.96 -13.58 19.21
CA GLU A 34 -9.94 -12.54 18.90
C GLU A 34 -9.28 -11.22 18.52
N GLU A 35 -8.29 -10.75 19.29
CA GLU A 35 -7.59 -9.50 19.03
C GLU A 35 -6.84 -9.54 17.70
N VAL A 36 -6.19 -10.68 17.40
CA VAL A 36 -5.55 -10.95 16.11
C VAL A 36 -6.56 -10.97 14.98
N SER A 37 -7.75 -11.55 15.20
CA SER A 37 -8.79 -11.64 14.16
C SER A 37 -9.39 -10.27 13.83
N LEU A 38 -9.63 -9.42 14.83
CA LEU A 38 -10.14 -8.07 14.66
C LEU A 38 -9.15 -7.21 13.87
N LEU A 39 -7.86 -7.25 14.24
CA LEU A 39 -6.86 -6.49 13.51
C LEU A 39 -6.70 -6.98 12.06
N LYS A 40 -6.75 -8.30 11.82
CA LYS A 40 -6.74 -8.86 10.46
C LYS A 40 -7.94 -8.41 9.63
N GLN A 41 -9.13 -8.37 10.23
CA GLN A 41 -10.33 -7.91 9.56
C GLN A 41 -10.16 -6.47 9.03
N SER A 42 -9.51 -5.58 9.79
CA SER A 42 -9.22 -4.21 9.33
C SER A 42 -8.37 -4.17 8.05
N TYR A 43 -7.47 -5.13 7.86
CA TYR A 43 -6.68 -5.25 6.62
C TYR A 43 -7.49 -5.87 5.48
N ASP A 44 -8.33 -6.88 5.78
CA ASP A 44 -9.14 -7.58 4.78
C ASP A 44 -10.17 -6.64 4.13
N GLU A 45 -10.78 -5.76 4.91
CA GLU A 45 -11.72 -4.74 4.41
C GLU A 45 -11.06 -3.80 3.40
N CYS A 46 -9.73 -3.67 3.45
CA CYS A 46 -8.96 -2.77 2.60
C CYS A 46 -8.35 -3.44 1.36
N ILE A 47 -8.52 -4.75 1.20
CA ILE A 47 -8.00 -5.48 0.03
C ILE A 47 -8.59 -4.95 -1.28
N PHE A 48 -9.85 -4.48 -1.25
CA PHE A 48 -10.50 -3.86 -2.39
C PHE A 48 -9.82 -2.56 -2.80
N TYR A 49 -9.50 -1.70 -1.82
CA TYR A 49 -8.82 -0.43 -2.08
C TYR A 49 -7.42 -0.64 -2.64
N TYR A 50 -6.67 -1.62 -2.11
CA TYR A 50 -5.39 -2.04 -2.67
C TYR A 50 -5.51 -2.45 -4.15
N LYS A 51 -6.48 -3.31 -4.48
CA LYS A 51 -6.72 -3.74 -5.87
C LYS A 51 -7.09 -2.56 -6.77
N LEU A 52 -7.91 -1.64 -6.26
CA LEU A 52 -8.30 -0.43 -6.99
C LEU A 52 -7.09 0.47 -7.26
N LEU A 53 -6.26 0.73 -6.26
CA LEU A 53 -5.04 1.55 -6.40
C LEU A 53 -4.07 0.92 -7.42
N PHE A 54 -3.90 -0.40 -7.36
CA PHE A 54 -3.08 -1.13 -8.33
C PHE A 54 -3.65 -0.99 -9.75
N ALA A 55 -4.95 -1.23 -9.92
CA ALA A 55 -5.61 -1.10 -11.23
C ALA A 55 -5.48 0.33 -11.78
N MET A 56 -5.75 1.35 -10.97
CA MET A 56 -5.65 2.76 -11.35
C MET A 56 -4.22 3.17 -11.75
N THR A 57 -3.19 2.49 -11.21
CA THR A 57 -1.79 2.78 -11.55
C THR A 57 -1.35 2.06 -12.82
N TYR A 58 -1.63 0.75 -12.92
CA TYR A 58 -1.04 -0.09 -13.96
C TYR A 58 -1.88 -0.16 -15.23
N VAL A 59 -3.21 -0.08 -15.15
CA VAL A 59 -4.08 -0.13 -16.35
C VAL A 59 -3.77 1.03 -17.32
N PRO A 60 -3.69 2.30 -16.87
CA PRO A 60 -3.33 3.40 -17.77
C PRO A 60 -1.91 3.25 -18.31
N SER A 61 -0.97 2.79 -17.48
CA SER A 61 0.43 2.58 -17.90
C SER A 61 0.53 1.55 -19.03
N VAL A 62 -0.15 0.40 -18.90
CA VAL A 62 -0.20 -0.62 -19.94
C VAL A 62 -0.91 -0.10 -21.19
N PHE A 63 -2.02 0.62 -21.02
CA PHE A 63 -2.76 1.19 -22.14
C PHE A 63 -1.90 2.16 -22.97
N LEU A 64 -1.13 3.03 -22.31
CA LEU A 64 -0.19 3.93 -23.00
C LEU A 64 0.90 3.18 -23.75
N ILE A 65 1.44 2.10 -23.18
CA ILE A 65 2.42 1.24 -23.86
C ILE A 65 1.80 0.60 -25.11
N VAL A 66 0.58 0.07 -24.99
CA VAL A 66 -0.14 -0.51 -26.14
C VAL A 66 -0.35 0.54 -27.24
N LEU A 67 -0.78 1.74 -26.88
CA LEU A 67 -0.94 2.85 -27.82
C LEU A 67 0.37 3.22 -28.52
N GLN A 68 1.51 3.19 -27.79
CA GLN A 68 2.83 3.52 -28.34
C GLN A 68 3.24 2.59 -29.49
N PHE A 69 2.84 1.32 -29.41
CA PHE A 69 3.17 0.30 -30.41
C PHE A 69 2.04 0.01 -31.40
N ALA A 70 0.83 0.52 -31.17
CA ALA A 70 -0.33 0.29 -32.03
C ALA A 70 -0.09 0.66 -33.52
N PRO A 71 0.56 1.79 -33.87
CA PRO A 71 0.85 2.13 -35.26
C PRO A 71 1.72 1.06 -35.95
N LYS A 72 2.70 0.50 -35.22
CA LYS A 72 3.59 -0.55 -35.74
C LYS A 72 2.90 -1.88 -35.95
N ILE A 73 2.02 -2.26 -35.04
CA ILE A 73 1.18 -3.45 -35.21
C ILE A 73 0.27 -3.26 -36.43
N ALA A 74 -0.33 -2.07 -36.57
CA ALA A 74 -1.19 -1.77 -37.70
C ALA A 74 -0.44 -1.71 -39.03
N ASP A 75 0.86 -1.36 -39.07
CA ASP A 75 1.69 -1.42 -40.29
C ASP A 75 1.89 -2.86 -40.77
N ILE A 76 1.91 -3.84 -39.87
CA ILE A 76 2.03 -5.27 -40.19
C ILE A 76 0.71 -5.83 -40.73
N ILE A 77 -0.42 -5.42 -40.14
CA ILE A 77 -1.75 -5.96 -40.48
C ILE A 77 -2.35 -5.26 -41.71
N VAL A 78 -2.23 -3.93 -41.77
CA VAL A 78 -2.76 -3.09 -42.85
C VAL A 78 -1.69 -2.08 -43.26
N PRO A 79 -0.72 -2.50 -44.10
CA PRO A 79 0.32 -1.60 -44.57
C PRO A 79 -0.28 -0.50 -45.45
N LEU A 80 0.10 0.74 -45.18
CA LEU A 80 -0.19 1.89 -46.05
C LEU A 80 0.96 2.10 -47.04
N ASN A 81 0.66 2.77 -48.16
CA ASN A 81 1.66 3.11 -49.17
C ASN A 81 2.64 4.20 -48.71
N GLU A 82 2.30 4.92 -47.63
CA GLU A 82 3.15 5.88 -46.92
C GLU A 82 3.57 5.31 -45.56
N SER A 83 4.80 5.56 -45.12
CA SER A 83 5.23 5.13 -43.78
C SER A 83 4.55 6.00 -42.71
N ARG A 84 3.97 5.37 -41.68
CA ARG A 84 3.49 6.11 -40.51
C ARG A 84 4.69 6.66 -39.74
N HIS A 85 4.71 7.96 -39.46
CA HIS A 85 5.79 8.59 -38.68
C HIS A 85 5.79 8.05 -37.24
N ASN A 86 6.99 7.81 -36.69
CA ASN A 86 7.14 7.18 -35.37
C ASN A 86 7.12 8.22 -34.27
N GLU A 87 5.95 8.70 -33.92
CA GLU A 87 5.83 9.61 -32.80
C GLU A 87 5.86 8.87 -31.46
N LEU A 88 6.75 9.31 -30.57
CA LEU A 88 6.72 8.92 -29.17
C LEU A 88 5.53 9.63 -28.51
N ILE A 89 4.69 8.89 -27.79
CA ILE A 89 3.58 9.43 -26.99
C ILE A 89 4.11 10.41 -25.94
N LEU A 90 5.32 10.15 -25.45
CA LEU A 90 6.06 11.05 -24.57
C LEU A 90 7.12 11.79 -25.40
N SER A 91 6.90 13.09 -25.58
CA SER A 91 7.86 13.99 -26.24
C SER A 91 9.10 14.18 -25.36
N ILE A 92 10.07 13.28 -25.51
CA ILE A 92 11.37 13.32 -24.82
C ILE A 92 12.47 13.39 -25.86
N GLU A 93 13.32 14.41 -25.78
CA GLU A 93 14.47 14.60 -26.65
C GLU A 93 15.61 13.67 -26.19
N TYR A 94 15.97 12.67 -27.01
CA TYR A 94 17.11 11.79 -26.74
C TYR A 94 18.41 12.24 -27.42
N PHE A 95 18.39 13.37 -28.16
CA PHE A 95 19.52 13.89 -28.95
C PHE A 95 20.14 12.86 -29.93
N ILE A 96 19.36 11.84 -30.31
CA ILE A 96 19.67 10.82 -31.30
C ILE A 96 18.47 10.67 -32.23
N ASP A 97 18.69 10.11 -33.42
CA ASP A 97 17.65 9.83 -34.40
C ASP A 97 16.56 8.89 -33.82
N THR A 98 15.40 9.45 -33.54
CA THR A 98 14.25 8.76 -32.94
C THR A 98 13.63 7.73 -33.89
N ASP A 99 13.70 7.96 -35.20
CA ASP A 99 13.16 7.04 -36.20
C ASP A 99 14.03 5.79 -36.29
N LYS A 100 15.36 5.95 -36.26
CA LYS A 100 16.32 4.84 -36.29
C LYS A 100 16.31 4.01 -35.01
N TYR A 101 16.16 4.66 -33.85
CA TYR A 101 16.25 4.01 -32.53
C TYR A 101 14.90 3.91 -31.81
N PHE A 102 13.80 3.90 -32.56
CA PHE A 102 12.44 3.92 -31.99
C PHE A 102 12.21 2.82 -30.92
N TYR A 103 12.47 1.55 -31.24
CA TYR A 103 12.21 0.43 -30.32
C TYR A 103 12.98 0.54 -28.99
N PRO A 104 14.32 0.72 -28.97
CA PRO A 104 15.03 0.86 -27.70
C PRO A 104 14.60 2.10 -26.92
N ILE A 105 14.29 3.22 -27.59
CA ILE A 105 13.80 4.43 -26.92
C ILE A 105 12.41 4.19 -26.31
N ALA A 106 11.47 3.64 -27.07
CA ALA A 106 10.12 3.36 -26.62
C ALA A 106 10.10 2.37 -25.44
N ILE A 107 10.92 1.32 -25.50
CA ILE A 107 11.08 0.36 -24.39
C ILE A 107 11.66 1.05 -23.15
N HIS A 108 12.73 1.84 -23.31
CA HIS A 108 13.37 2.54 -22.20
C HIS A 108 12.41 3.52 -21.51
N VAL A 109 11.68 4.34 -22.28
CA VAL A 109 10.67 5.26 -21.75
C VAL A 109 9.55 4.50 -21.05
N SER A 110 9.07 3.39 -21.62
CA SER A 110 8.04 2.55 -21.00
C SER A 110 8.49 1.98 -19.66
N LEU A 111 9.73 1.48 -19.58
CA LEU A 111 10.31 0.95 -18.35
C LEU A 111 10.44 2.04 -17.28
N ILE A 112 10.94 3.23 -17.63
CA ILE A 112 11.02 4.36 -16.71
C ILE A 112 9.63 4.74 -16.20
N ALA A 113 8.63 4.83 -17.08
CA ALA A 113 7.26 5.16 -16.69
C ALA A 113 6.68 4.14 -15.71
N LEU A 114 6.89 2.84 -15.94
CA LEU A 114 6.45 1.77 -15.05
C LEU A 114 7.18 1.81 -13.69
N LEU A 115 8.49 2.07 -13.69
CA LEU A 115 9.27 2.20 -12.46
C LEU A 115 8.81 3.39 -11.62
N LEU A 116 8.61 4.55 -12.24
CA LEU A 116 8.13 5.76 -11.57
C LEU A 116 6.70 5.57 -11.02
N SER A 117 5.82 4.91 -11.78
CA SER A 117 4.45 4.58 -11.34
C SER A 117 4.44 3.61 -10.17
N THR A 118 5.30 2.58 -10.22
CA THR A 118 5.48 1.63 -9.11
C THR A 118 6.00 2.35 -7.87
N ALA A 119 6.98 3.24 -8.01
CA ALA A 119 7.53 3.98 -6.89
C ALA A 119 6.48 4.88 -6.22
N MET A 120 5.62 5.57 -7.00
CA MET A 120 4.50 6.31 -6.45
C MET A 120 3.52 5.42 -5.69
N CYS A 121 3.11 4.31 -6.32
CA CYS A 121 2.16 3.36 -5.75
C CYS A 121 2.69 2.82 -4.42
N THR A 122 3.96 2.42 -4.35
CA THR A 122 4.59 1.95 -3.11
C THR A 122 4.53 2.98 -1.99
N VAL A 123 4.84 4.25 -2.25
CA VAL A 123 4.77 5.30 -1.21
C VAL A 123 3.34 5.47 -0.70
N ASP A 124 2.35 5.45 -1.59
CA ASP A 124 0.94 5.54 -1.20
C ASP A 124 0.49 4.32 -0.39
N LEU A 125 0.91 3.12 -0.79
CA LEU A 125 0.68 1.89 -0.04
C LEU A 125 1.30 1.93 1.37
N LEU A 126 2.54 2.41 1.51
CA LEU A 126 3.22 2.46 2.81
C LEU A 126 2.46 3.33 3.81
N ASN A 127 2.05 4.52 3.38
CA ASN A 127 1.25 5.41 4.22
C ASN A 127 -0.12 4.79 4.55
N TRP A 128 -0.75 4.14 3.58
CA TRP A 128 -2.03 3.48 3.78
C TRP A 128 -1.94 2.34 4.80
N ILE A 129 -0.93 1.47 4.71
CA ILE A 129 -0.72 0.35 5.64
C ILE A 129 -0.55 0.85 7.08
N ILE A 130 0.21 1.94 7.28
CA ILE A 130 0.41 2.54 8.60
C ILE A 130 -0.92 3.10 9.12
N GLN A 131 -1.67 3.82 8.28
CA GLN A 131 -2.98 4.34 8.64
C GLN A 131 -3.96 3.24 9.04
N LEU A 132 -4.04 2.17 8.24
CA LEU A 132 -4.88 1.02 8.54
C LEU A 132 -4.50 0.32 9.83
N HIS A 133 -3.20 0.21 10.12
CA HIS A 133 -2.77 -0.37 11.38
C HIS A 133 -3.26 0.49 12.54
N MET A 134 -3.05 1.81 12.49
CA MET A 134 -3.51 2.71 13.55
C MET A 134 -5.03 2.60 13.74
N GLU A 135 -5.80 2.64 12.67
CA GLU A 135 -7.26 2.49 12.71
C GLU A 135 -7.69 1.14 13.30
N GLY A 136 -7.06 0.04 12.88
CA GLY A 136 -7.33 -1.29 13.42
C GLY A 136 -6.98 -1.42 14.90
N MET A 137 -5.90 -0.78 15.35
CA MET A 137 -5.52 -0.73 16.75
C MET A 137 -6.51 0.10 17.59
N PHE A 138 -7.04 1.20 17.05
CA PHE A 138 -8.12 1.95 17.72
C PHE A 138 -9.43 1.17 17.79
N HIS A 139 -9.78 0.44 16.73
CA HIS A 139 -10.96 -0.43 16.73
C HIS A 139 -10.82 -1.53 17.79
N LEU A 140 -9.65 -2.17 17.85
CA LEU A 140 -9.32 -3.15 18.88
C LEU A 140 -9.42 -2.55 20.29
N LEU A 141 -8.88 -1.35 20.51
CA LEU A 141 -8.96 -0.67 21.79
C LEU A 141 -10.42 -0.42 22.20
N GLY A 142 -11.27 0.00 21.26
CA GLY A 142 -12.71 0.17 21.47
C GLY A 142 -13.39 -1.14 21.87
N TYR A 143 -13.11 -2.23 21.15
CA TYR A 143 -13.62 -3.57 21.49
C TYR A 143 -13.22 -4.00 22.90
N LEU A 144 -11.94 -3.82 23.28
CA LEU A 144 -11.45 -4.17 24.61
C LEU A 144 -12.10 -3.34 25.72
N MET A 145 -12.38 -2.06 25.46
CA MET A 145 -13.11 -1.20 26.40
C MET A 145 -14.57 -1.64 26.56
N GLU A 146 -15.24 -2.01 25.47
CA GLU A 146 -16.62 -2.51 25.50
C GLU A 146 -16.75 -3.80 26.31
N HIS A 147 -15.80 -4.72 26.13
CA HIS A 147 -15.80 -6.04 26.79
C HIS A 147 -15.03 -6.03 28.13
N LEU A 148 -14.69 -4.85 28.66
CA LEU A 148 -13.84 -4.70 29.85
C LEU A 148 -14.42 -5.47 31.05
N PHE A 149 -15.73 -5.35 31.27
CA PHE A 149 -16.44 -5.93 32.41
C PHE A 149 -17.16 -7.25 32.09
N ASP A 150 -16.86 -7.85 30.94
CA ASP A 150 -17.47 -9.12 30.58
C ASP A 150 -16.96 -10.26 31.45
N LYS A 151 -17.87 -11.14 31.86
CA LYS A 151 -17.51 -12.26 32.71
C LYS A 151 -16.61 -13.23 31.94
N PRO A 152 -15.49 -13.70 32.52
CA PRO A 152 -14.65 -14.70 31.87
C PRO A 152 -15.42 -16.01 31.66
N GLU A 153 -15.21 -16.65 30.51
CA GLU A 153 -15.93 -17.87 30.11
C GLU A 153 -15.67 -19.07 31.04
N ASP A 154 -14.44 -19.19 31.56
CA ASP A 154 -14.02 -20.25 32.50
C ASP A 154 -14.42 -19.92 33.95
N MET A 155 -15.72 -19.84 34.24
CA MET A 155 -16.21 -19.69 35.63
C MET A 155 -16.08 -21.01 36.41
N ASN A 156 -14.88 -21.32 36.89
CA ASN A 156 -14.74 -22.03 38.16
C ASN A 156 -14.80 -20.98 39.28
N ASN A 157 -15.58 -21.25 40.34
CA ASN A 157 -15.94 -20.32 41.44
C ASN A 157 -14.76 -19.73 42.28
N LYS A 158 -13.51 -19.79 41.78
CA LYS A 158 -12.28 -19.33 42.45
C LYS A 158 -11.58 -18.16 41.76
N ILE A 159 -12.10 -17.62 40.66
CA ILE A 159 -11.43 -16.51 39.95
C ILE A 159 -11.70 -15.19 40.69
N ASP A 160 -10.63 -14.48 41.03
CA ASP A 160 -10.71 -13.09 41.50
C ASP A 160 -11.03 -12.17 40.31
N LEU A 161 -12.30 -11.80 40.22
CA LEU A 161 -12.83 -10.97 39.14
C LEU A 161 -12.19 -9.57 39.12
N ASN A 162 -11.82 -9.01 40.27
CA ASN A 162 -11.17 -7.70 40.35
C ASN A 162 -9.76 -7.77 39.77
N ALA A 163 -9.03 -8.87 40.00
CA ALA A 163 -7.72 -9.08 39.41
C ALA A 163 -7.79 -9.22 37.88
N VAL A 164 -8.84 -9.87 37.35
CA VAL A 164 -9.08 -9.99 35.91
C VAL A 164 -9.36 -8.62 35.29
N TYR A 165 -10.28 -7.83 35.86
CA TYR A 165 -10.59 -6.50 35.37
C TYR A 165 -9.40 -5.55 35.46
N TYR A 166 -8.65 -5.60 36.57
CA TYR A 166 -7.41 -4.84 36.71
C TYR A 166 -6.41 -5.15 35.60
N ARG A 167 -6.20 -6.44 35.28
CA ARG A 167 -5.31 -6.84 34.17
C ARG A 167 -5.79 -6.31 32.82
N ARG A 168 -7.10 -6.35 32.55
CA ARG A 168 -7.68 -5.80 31.31
C ARG A 168 -7.49 -4.28 31.23
N VAL A 169 -7.71 -3.54 32.32
CA VAL A 169 -7.45 -2.09 32.36
C VAL A 169 -5.98 -1.78 32.08
N VAL A 170 -5.05 -2.49 32.72
CA VAL A 170 -3.61 -2.30 32.48
C VAL A 170 -3.25 -2.57 31.02
N HIS A 171 -3.81 -3.62 30.42
CA HIS A 171 -3.59 -3.93 29.01
C HIS A 171 -4.14 -2.83 28.07
N ILE A 172 -5.35 -2.32 28.32
CA ILE A 172 -5.95 -1.21 27.56
C ILE A 172 -5.09 0.06 27.67
N ILE A 173 -4.57 0.37 28.86
CA ILE A 173 -3.71 1.54 29.08
C ILE A 173 -2.38 1.40 28.32
N ASP A 174 -1.70 0.23 28.41
CA ASP A 174 -0.45 -0.03 27.65
C ASP A 174 -0.70 0.08 26.14
N LEU A 175 -1.84 -0.42 25.67
CA LEU A 175 -2.20 -0.35 24.26
C LEU A 175 -2.51 1.09 23.82
N HIS A 176 -3.24 1.86 24.64
CA HIS A 176 -3.59 3.24 24.33
C HIS A 176 -2.35 4.15 24.32
N GLU A 177 -1.48 4.06 25.32
CA GLU A 177 -0.27 4.87 25.44
C GLU A 177 0.68 4.65 24.25
N ARG A 178 0.73 3.44 23.70
CA ARG A 178 1.59 3.10 22.55
C ARG A 178 1.04 3.54 21.20
N ASN A 179 -0.27 3.75 21.09
CA ASN A 179 -0.96 4.14 19.86
C ASN A 179 -1.20 5.66 19.74
N LEU A 180 -0.67 6.46 20.68
CA LEU A 180 -0.60 7.92 20.65
C LEU A 180 0.73 8.41 20.06
#